data_AF-A0A454TSC4-F1
#
_entry.id   AF-A0A454TSC4-F1
#
_cell.length_a   1.000
_cell.length_b   1.000
_cell.length_c   1.000
_cell.angle_alpha   90.00
_cell.angle_beta   90.00
_cell.angle_gamma   90.00
#
_symmetry.space_group_name_H-M   'P 1'
#
loop_
_entity.id
_entity.type
_entity.pdbx_description
1 polymer ?
#
loop_
_entity_poly.entity_id
_entity_poly.type
_entity_poly.pdbx_seq_one_letter_code
_entity_poly.pdbx_strand_id
1 'polypeptide(L)' 'MRPITPLDPISMSAEARLAEVAATLAGALRRLRALPNPNAVREGQEDLGFSPPQRVHSNPAVRVRKAVRAAAVQQQQGV' A
#
# COMPACT_ATOMS: atom_id res chain seq x y z
N MET A 1 -25.17 11.68 -3.06
CA MET A 1 -24.13 11.16 -3.98
C MET A 1 -24.82 10.76 -5.27
N ARG A 2 -24.54 11.42 -6.40
CA ARG A 2 -25.11 10.99 -7.69
C ARG A 2 -24.43 9.67 -8.10
N PRO A 3 -25.18 8.67 -8.59
CA PRO A 3 -24.57 7.47 -9.14
C PRO A 3 -23.73 7.88 -10.35
N ILE A 4 -22.46 7.49 -10.34
CA ILE A 4 -21.60 7.59 -11.51
C ILE A 4 -21.94 6.37 -12.36
N THR A 5 -22.92 6.49 -13.24
CA THR A 5 -23.09 5.51 -14.32
C THR A 5 -21.92 5.72 -15.28
N PRO A 6 -20.98 4.77 -15.40
CA PRO A 6 -19.90 4.90 -16.36
C PRO A 6 -20.52 4.99 -17.76
N LEU A 7 -20.23 6.07 -18.49
CA LEU A 7 -20.59 6.14 -19.90
C LEU A 7 -19.80 5.08 -20.66
N ASP A 8 -20.45 4.40 -21.60
CA ASP A 8 -19.77 3.46 -22.48
C ASP A 8 -18.81 4.23 -23.42
N PRO A 9 -17.48 4.01 -23.34
CA PRO A 9 -16.50 4.72 -24.16
C PRO A 9 -16.71 4.56 -25.67
N ILE A 10 -17.40 3.50 -26.10
CA ILE A 10 -17.69 3.22 -27.52
C ILE A 10 -18.73 4.20 -28.06
N SER A 11 -19.65 4.65 -27.20
CA SER A 11 -20.72 5.59 -27.56
C SER A 11 -20.27 7.06 -27.59
N MET A 12 -19.02 7.34 -27.20
CA MET A 12 -18.52 8.70 -27.03
C MET A 12 -17.82 9.23 -28.28
N SER A 13 -17.98 10.53 -28.54
CA SER A 13 -17.12 11.22 -29.49
C SER A 13 -15.68 11.30 -28.96
N ALA A 14 -14.70 11.44 -29.86
CA ALA A 14 -13.30 11.58 -29.48
C ALA A 14 -13.07 12.78 -28.53
N GLU A 15 -13.78 13.88 -28.77
CA GLU A 15 -13.72 15.09 -27.93
C GLU A 15 -14.28 14.84 -26.53
N ALA A 16 -15.45 14.19 -26.43
CA ALA A 16 -16.04 13.85 -25.13
C ALA A 16 -15.13 12.91 -24.32
N ARG A 17 -14.49 11.96 -25.00
CA ARG A 17 -13.54 11.03 -24.38
C ARG A 17 -12.30 11.76 -23.86
N LEU A 18 -11.75 12.71 -24.62
CA LEU A 18 -10.63 13.53 -24.16
C LEU A 18 -10.98 14.37 -22.94
N ALA A 19 -12.18 14.97 -22.92
CA ALA A 19 -12.67 15.74 -21.79
C ALA A 19 -12.80 14.89 -20.50
N GLU A 20 -13.32 13.66 -20.62
CA GLU A 20 -13.43 12.73 -19.48
C GLU A 20 -12.06 12.31 -18.93
N VAL A 21 -11.12 11.98 -19.82
CA VAL A 21 -9.73 11.65 -19.44
C VAL A 21 -9.08 12.83 -18.73
N ALA A 22 -9.22 14.05 -19.27
CA ALA A 22 -8.68 15.26 -18.66
C ALA A 22 -9.29 15.53 -17.27
N ALA A 23 -10.61 15.37 -17.13
CA ALA A 23 -11.30 15.55 -15.84
C ALA A 23 -10.84 14.51 -14.80
N THR A 24 -10.70 13.26 -15.22
CA THR A 24 -10.21 12.16 -14.36
C THR A 24 -8.79 12.42 -13.89
N LEU A 25 -7.90 12.81 -14.81
CA LEU A 25 -6.51 13.14 -14.52
C LEU A 25 -6.40 14.35 -13.56
N ALA A 26 -7.17 15.41 -13.80
CA ALA A 26 -7.18 16.58 -12.94
C ALA A 26 -7.66 16.24 -11.51
N GLY A 27 -8.68 15.39 -11.39
CA GLY A 27 -9.16 14.88 -10.10
C GLY A 27 -8.10 14.06 -9.35
N ALA A 28 -7.41 13.17 -10.06
CA ALA A 28 -6.33 12.36 -9.50
C ALA A 28 -5.16 13.23 -9.02
N LEU A 29 -4.72 14.19 -9.83
CA LEU A 29 -3.64 15.12 -9.48
C LEU A 29 -3.98 15.98 -8.26
N ARG A 30 -5.23 16.47 -8.17
CA ARG A 30 -5.68 17.23 -7.00
C ARG A 30 -5.62 16.38 -5.73
N ARG A 31 -6.07 15.13 -5.78
CA ARG A 31 -5.97 14.19 -4.65
C ARG A 31 -4.52 13.89 -4.29
N LEU A 32 -3.66 13.69 -5.29
CA LEU A 32 -2.23 13.43 -5.06
C LEU A 32 -1.55 14.61 -4.35
N ARG A 33 -1.87 15.85 -4.75
CA ARG A 33 -1.36 17.06 -4.10
C ARG A 33 -1.93 17.31 -2.70
N ALA A 34 -3.18 16.87 -2.47
CA ALA A 34 -3.85 17.01 -1.19
C ALA A 34 -3.52 15.88 -0.20
N LEU A 35 -2.91 14.78 -0.66
CA LEU A 35 -2.47 13.71 0.22
C LEU A 35 -1.36 14.25 1.13
N PRO A 36 -1.51 14.15 2.46
CA PRO A 36 -0.42 14.46 3.35
C PRO A 36 0.76 13.55 3.00
N ASN A 37 1.95 14.13 2.91
CA ASN A 37 3.16 13.37 2.65
C ASN A 37 3.24 12.26 3.74
N PRO A 38 3.23 10.98 3.38
CA PRO A 38 3.26 9.89 4.36
C PRO A 38 4.53 9.91 5.21
N ASN A 39 5.59 10.56 4.73
CA ASN A 39 6.82 10.80 5.48
C ASN A 39 6.74 12.05 6.37
N ALA A 40 5.87 13.03 6.06
CA ALA A 40 5.66 14.22 6.90
C ALA A 40 4.83 13.91 8.16
N VAL A 41 3.97 12.88 8.14
CA VAL A 41 3.24 12.43 9.35
C VAL A 41 4.20 11.81 10.38
N ARG A 42 5.39 11.37 9.97
CA ARG A 42 6.40 10.77 10.86
C ARG A 42 7.32 11.78 11.54
N GLU A 43 7.52 12.96 10.97
CA GLU A 43 8.29 14.01 11.62
C GLU A 43 7.43 14.73 12.66
N GLY A 44 7.52 14.30 13.92
CA GLY A 44 6.89 14.97 15.06
C GLY A 44 5.76 14.23 15.76
N GLN A 45 5.44 12.98 15.39
CA GLN A 45 4.64 12.13 16.27
C GLN A 45 5.52 11.59 17.39
N GLU A 46 5.32 12.10 18.61
CA GLU A 46 5.85 11.46 19.82
C GLU A 46 5.37 10.01 19.88
N ASP A 47 6.29 9.11 20.22
CA ASP A 47 5.99 7.70 20.37
C ASP A 47 5.00 7.53 21.52
N LEU A 48 3.74 7.21 21.19
CA LEU A 48 2.63 7.12 22.14
C LEU A 48 2.75 5.91 23.09
N GLY A 49 3.91 5.23 23.12
CA GLY A 49 4.19 4.11 24.00
C GLY A 49 3.40 2.84 23.67
N PHE A 50 2.65 2.82 22.57
CA PHE A 50 1.99 1.61 22.10
C PHE A 50 3.02 0.65 21.53
N SER A 51 3.08 -0.57 22.07
CA SER A 51 3.93 -1.59 21.47
C SER A 51 3.54 -1.78 20.00
N PRO A 52 4.48 -1.90 19.06
CA PRO A 52 4.19 -2.21 17.67
C PRO A 52 3.24 -3.41 17.62
N PRO A 53 2.32 -3.50 16.63
CA PRO A 53 1.42 -4.64 16.49
C PRO A 53 2.22 -5.92 16.59
N GLN A 54 2.12 -6.61 17.73
CA GLN A 54 2.77 -7.89 17.91
C GLN A 54 2.17 -8.77 16.83
N ARG A 55 3.00 -9.27 15.92
CA ARG A 55 2.54 -10.14 14.83
C ARG A 55 2.05 -11.44 15.47
N VAL A 56 0.80 -11.45 15.92
CA VAL A 56 0.15 -12.56 16.65
C VAL A 56 0.01 -13.80 15.77
N HIS A 57 0.13 -13.62 14.45
CA HIS A 57 0.16 -14.70 13.48
C HIS A 57 1.58 -14.82 12.92
N SER A 58 2.42 -15.56 13.63
CA SER A 58 3.68 -16.02 13.05
C SER A 58 3.35 -17.05 11.97
N ASN A 59 3.56 -16.67 10.70
CA ASN A 59 3.37 -17.58 9.57
C ASN A 59 4.17 -18.87 9.84
N PRO A 60 3.51 -20.05 9.91
CA PRO A 60 4.18 -21.31 10.26
C PRO A 60 5.33 -21.63 9.30
N ALA A 61 5.21 -21.26 8.01
CA ALA A 61 6.28 -21.44 7.04
C ALA A 61 7.51 -20.53 7.31
N VAL A 62 7.31 -19.38 7.97
CA VAL A 62 8.43 -18.52 8.40
C VAL A 62 9.13 -19.11 9.63
N ARG A 63 8.39 -19.74 10.55
CA ARG A 63 8.96 -20.45 11.70
C ARG A 63 9.80 -21.64 11.26
N VAL A 64 9.29 -22.47 10.35
CA VAL A 64 10.02 -23.63 9.81
C VAL A 64 11.30 -23.18 9.12
N ARG A 65 11.25 -22.15 8.26
CA ARG A 65 12.45 -21.62 7.59
C ARG A 65 13.50 -21.10 8.57
N LYS A 66 13.08 -20.40 9.63
CA LYS A 66 14.01 -19.95 10.68
C LYS A 66 14.64 -21.12 11.44
N ALA A 67 13.84 -22.13 11.80
CA ALA A 67 14.33 -23.32 12.50
C ALA A 67 15.32 -24.12 11.65
N VAL A 68 15.02 -24.35 10.37
CA VAL A 68 15.92 -25.02 9.42
C VAL A 68 17.23 -24.23 9.27
N ARG A 69 17.15 -22.90 9.14
CA ARG A 69 18.34 -22.05 9.06
C ARG A 69 19.18 -22.11 10.33
N ALA A 70 18.56 -22.11 11.51
CA ALA A 70 19.27 -22.22 12.79
C ALA A 70 19.96 -23.59 12.94
N ALA A 71 19.27 -24.68 12.57
CA ALA A 71 19.85 -26.03 12.58
C ALA A 71 21.02 -26.16 11.60
N ALA A 72 20.90 -25.59 10.40
CA ALA A 72 21.99 -25.58 9.42
C ALA A 72 23.22 -24.81 9.90
N VAL A 73 23.01 -23.68 10.61
CA VAL A 73 24.11 -22.91 11.22
C VAL A 73 24.77 -23.70 12.36
N GLN A 74 24.00 -24.41 13.19
CA GLN A 74 24.55 -25.29 14.22
C GLN A 74 25.38 -26.44 13.62
N GLN A 75 24.93 -27.05 12.52
CA GLN A 75 25.70 -28.09 11.82
C GLN A 75 26.98 -27.56 11.18
N GLN A 76 27.01 -26.31 10.73
CA GLN A 76 28.21 -25.68 10.16
C GLN A 76 29.21 -25.23 11.24
N GLN A 77 28.76 -25.02 12.48
CA GLN A 77 29.59 -24.55 13.59
C GLN A 77 30.19 -25.69 14.44
N GLY A 78 29.95 -26.96 14.07
CA GLY A 78 30.69 -28.10 14.60
C GLY A 78 30.58 -28.28 16.12
N VAL A 79 29.38 -28.61 16.61
CA VAL A 79 29.25 -29.50 17.78
C VAL A 79 29.03 -30.91 17.29
#